data_AF-A0A259FLA8-F1
#
_entry.id   AF-A0A259FLA8-F1
#
_cell.length_a   1.000
_cell.length_b   1.000
_cell.length_c   1.000
_cell.angle_alpha   90.00
_cell.angle_beta   90.00
_cell.angle_gamma   90.00
#
_symmetry.space_group_name_H-M   'P 1'
#
loop_
_entity.id
_entity.type
_entity.pdbx_description
1 polymer ?
#
loop_
_entity_poly.entity_id
_entity_poly.type
_entity_poly.pdbx_seq_one_letter_code
_entity_poly.pdbx_strand_id
1 'polypeptide(L)' 'AQKSKQIWCSADPQKAYIDWMINGISPSGKGDCATPLEKNMAFAKTYGITGTPTIFFTDGSRYPGAVQISDIEKKFSTLK' A
#
# COMPACT_ATOMS: atom_id res chain seq x y z
N ALA A 1 -1.32 -7.55 10.64
CA ALA A 1 -0.18 -6.62 10.38
C ALA A 1 1.20 -7.28 10.42
N GLN A 2 1.39 -8.48 10.99
CA GLN A 2 2.73 -9.07 11.16
C GLN A 2 3.52 -9.20 9.84
N LYS A 3 2.91 -9.72 8.77
CA LYS A 3 3.56 -9.80 7.44
C LYS A 3 4.02 -8.43 6.94
N SER A 4 3.15 -7.42 7.05
CA SER A 4 3.48 -6.04 6.67
C SER A 4 4.64 -5.47 7.50
N LYS A 5 4.69 -5.78 8.81
CA LYS A 5 5.82 -5.37 9.67
C LYS A 5 7.11 -6.07 9.24
N GLN A 6 7.08 -7.37 8.97
CA GLN A 6 8.25 -8.14 8.53
C GLN A 6 8.80 -7.64 7.18
N ILE A 7 7.91 -7.27 6.25
CA ILE A 7 8.32 -6.64 4.99
C ILE A 7 8.98 -5.29 5.25
N TRP A 8 8.35 -4.43 6.06
CA TRP A 8 8.91 -3.11 6.39
C TRP A 8 10.23 -3.16 7.14
N CYS A 9 10.42 -4.17 7.99
CA CYS A 9 11.62 -4.34 8.81
C CYS A 9 12.68 -5.22 8.16
N SER A 10 12.49 -5.67 6.93
CA SER A 10 13.52 -6.43 6.22
C SER A 10 14.70 -5.52 5.83
N ALA A 11 15.84 -6.14 5.47
CA ALA A 11 16.99 -5.40 4.97
C ALA A 11 16.69 -4.69 3.62
N ASP A 12 15.75 -5.21 2.85
CA ASP A 12 15.27 -4.65 1.59
C ASP A 12 13.74 -4.80 1.51
N PRO A 13 12.98 -3.79 1.94
CA PRO A 13 11.52 -3.85 1.96
C PRO A 13 10.89 -4.00 0.58
N GLN A 14 11.50 -3.43 -0.47
CA GLN A 14 10.98 -3.53 -1.83
C GLN A 14 11.11 -4.97 -2.33
N LYS A 15 12.29 -5.58 -2.18
CA LYS A 15 12.51 -6.97 -2.55
C LYS A 15 11.60 -7.91 -1.74
N ALA A 16 11.52 -7.72 -0.42
CA ALA A 16 10.67 -8.55 0.44
C ALA A 16 9.19 -8.48 0.06
N TYR A 17 8.70 -7.31 -0.37
CA TYR A 17 7.34 -7.13 -0.86
C TYR A 17 7.10 -7.88 -2.18
N ILE A 18 8.00 -7.72 -3.16
CA ILE A 18 7.89 -8.40 -4.46
C ILE A 18 7.99 -9.92 -4.30
N ASP A 19 8.93 -10.38 -3.49
CA ASP A 19 9.10 -11.80 -3.20
C ASP A 19 7.84 -12.42 -2.60
N TRP A 20 7.18 -11.70 -1.69
CA TRP A 20 5.93 -12.16 -1.11
C TRP A 20 4.77 -12.13 -2.10
N MET A 21 4.58 -11.02 -2.80
CA MET A 21 3.40 -10.80 -3.65
C MET A 21 3.45 -11.56 -4.97
N ILE A 22 4.62 -11.71 -5.56
CA ILE A 22 4.81 -12.26 -6.91
C ILE A 22 5.46 -13.64 -6.84
N ASN A 23 6.49 -13.79 -6.02
CA ASN A 23 7.28 -15.04 -5.97
C ASN A 23 6.79 -16.05 -4.93
N GLY A 24 5.76 -15.70 -4.14
CA GLY A 24 5.16 -16.58 -3.12
C GLY A 24 6.05 -16.84 -1.90
N ILE A 25 7.13 -16.08 -1.72
CA ILE A 25 8.07 -16.24 -0.60
C ILE A 25 7.53 -15.50 0.62
N SER A 26 7.16 -16.24 1.66
CA SER A 26 6.61 -15.62 2.87
C SER A 26 7.64 -14.73 3.58
N PRO A 27 7.27 -13.51 4.01
CA PRO A 27 8.13 -12.65 4.82
C PRO A 27 8.54 -13.36 6.11
N SER A 28 9.79 -13.21 6.49
CA SER A 28 10.37 -13.81 7.71
C SER A 28 11.12 -12.75 8.53
N GLY A 29 11.61 -13.13 9.70
CA GLY A 29 12.29 -12.23 10.61
C GLY A 29 11.36 -11.50 11.59
N LYS A 30 11.95 -10.58 12.35
CA LYS A 30 11.25 -9.76 13.35
C LYS A 30 10.52 -8.60 12.69
N GLY A 31 9.56 -8.02 13.40
CA GLY A 31 8.75 -6.89 12.97
C GLY A 31 8.76 -5.76 13.99
N ASP A 32 9.90 -5.58 14.67
CA ASP A 32 10.11 -4.71 15.83
C ASP A 32 10.79 -3.37 15.49
N CYS A 33 10.96 -3.06 14.21
CA CYS A 33 11.41 -1.74 13.76
C CYS A 33 10.27 -0.71 13.76
N ALA A 34 10.62 0.57 13.62
CA ALA A 34 9.65 1.64 13.38
C ALA A 34 9.01 1.47 11.99
N THR A 35 7.68 1.46 11.92
CA THR A 35 6.93 1.32 10.65
C THR A 35 5.83 2.38 10.55
N PRO A 36 5.42 2.78 9.33
CA PRO A 36 4.32 3.75 9.16
C PRO A 36 2.93 3.11 9.35
N LEU A 37 2.84 1.82 9.67
CA LEU A 37 1.58 1.07 9.60
C LEU A 37 0.49 1.65 10.51
N GLU A 38 0.82 2.07 11.73
CA GLU A 38 -0.16 2.68 12.64
C GLU A 38 -0.68 4.02 12.10
N LYS A 39 0.21 4.85 11.54
CA LYS A 39 -0.17 6.10 10.88
C LYS A 39 -1.07 5.84 9.67
N ASN A 40 -0.75 4.82 8.87
CA ASN A 40 -1.55 4.45 7.70
C ASN A 40 -2.94 3.93 8.11
N MET A 41 -3.04 3.15 9.21
CA MET A 41 -4.32 2.68 9.74
C MET A 41 -5.16 3.84 10.30
N ALA A 42 -4.53 4.80 10.99
CA ALA A 42 -5.21 5.99 11.47
C ALA A 42 -5.72 6.86 10.30
N PHE A 43 -4.90 7.03 9.26
CA PHE A 43 -5.29 7.68 8.02
C PHE A 43 -6.49 6.97 7.37
N ALA A 44 -6.42 5.64 7.24
CA ALA A 44 -7.51 4.85 6.67
C ALA A 44 -8.82 5.03 7.43
N LYS A 45 -8.80 5.02 8.76
CA LYS A 45 -9.97 5.29 9.60
C LYS A 45 -10.50 6.70 9.40
N THR A 46 -9.63 7.70 9.40
CA THR A 46 -9.99 9.13 9.27
C THR A 46 -10.68 9.42 7.95
N TYR A 47 -10.19 8.84 6.86
CA TYR A 47 -10.74 9.07 5.52
C TYR A 47 -11.78 8.02 5.10
N GLY A 48 -12.20 7.11 6.00
CA GLY A 48 -13.22 6.10 5.70
C GLY A 48 -12.81 5.15 4.57
N ILE A 49 -11.56 4.67 4.58
CA ILE A 49 -11.10 3.60 3.68
C ILE A 49 -11.61 2.26 4.20
N THR A 50 -12.50 1.62 3.45
CA THR A 50 -13.13 0.35 3.83
C THR A 50 -12.63 -0.85 3.02
N GLY A 51 -11.85 -0.63 1.97
CA GLY A 51 -11.35 -1.68 1.09
C GLY A 51 -10.01 -1.36 0.44
N THR A 52 -9.28 -2.40 0.05
CA THR A 52 -7.98 -2.32 -0.61
C THR A 52 -8.02 -3.00 -1.99
N PRO A 53 -7.32 -2.47 -3.00
CA PRO A 53 -6.59 -1.20 -2.98
C PRO A 53 -7.52 0.02 -2.91
N THR A 54 -7.02 1.14 -2.40
CA THR A 54 -7.64 2.47 -2.55
C THR A 54 -6.55 3.41 -3.02
N ILE A 55 -6.79 4.14 -4.11
CA ILE A 55 -5.82 5.04 -4.73
C ILE A 55 -6.25 6.49 -4.44
N PHE A 56 -5.33 7.31 -3.94
CA PHE A 56 -5.53 8.76 -3.79
C PHE A 56 -4.71 9.48 -4.84
N PHE A 57 -5.30 10.50 -5.46
CA PHE A 57 -4.64 11.37 -6.44
C PHE A 57 -4.22 12.69 -5.81
N THR A 58 -3.34 13.44 -6.49
CA THR A 58 -2.77 14.69 -5.99
C THR A 58 -3.80 15.81 -5.81
N ASP A 59 -4.94 15.73 -6.49
CA ASP A 59 -6.08 16.65 -6.33
C ASP A 59 -7.02 16.26 -5.16
N GLY A 60 -6.67 15.23 -4.38
CA GLY A 60 -7.45 14.73 -3.26
C GLY A 60 -8.61 13.81 -3.64
N SER A 61 -8.89 13.63 -4.93
CA SER A 61 -9.83 12.60 -5.39
C SER A 61 -9.28 11.19 -5.14
N ARG A 62 -10.17 10.19 -5.14
CA ARG A 62 -9.78 8.80 -4.90
C ARG A 62 -10.58 7.80 -5.69
N TYR A 63 -9.98 6.65 -5.94
CA TYR A 63 -10.68 5.45 -6.36
C TYR A 63 -10.71 4.41 -5.24
N PRO A 64 -11.91 3.99 -4.78
CA PRO A 64 -12.04 2.83 -3.92
C PRO A 64 -12.03 1.54 -4.77
N GLY A 65 -11.20 0.57 -4.40
CA GLY A 65 -11.12 -0.73 -5.07
C GLY A 65 -10.13 -0.78 -6.23
N ALA A 66 -10.05 -1.96 -6.85
CA ALA A 66 -9.26 -2.17 -8.05
C ALA A 66 -9.87 -1.42 -9.24
N VAL A 67 -9.03 -0.82 -10.07
CA VAL A 67 -9.42 -0.01 -11.22
C VAL A 67 -8.56 -0.38 -12.42
N GLN A 68 -9.12 -0.27 -13.62
CA GLN A 68 -8.41 -0.55 -14.86
C GLN A 68 -7.31 0.49 -15.12
N ILE A 69 -6.23 0.05 -15.75
CA ILE A 69 -5.09 0.92 -16.07
C ILE A 69 -5.51 2.13 -16.91
N SER A 70 -6.43 1.94 -17.86
CA SER A 70 -6.94 3.01 -18.73
C SER A 70 -7.64 4.14 -17.95
N ASP A 71 -8.36 3.80 -16.87
CA ASP A 71 -9.04 4.80 -16.04
C ASP A 71 -8.04 5.56 -15.18
N ILE A 72 -6.98 4.89 -14.70
CA ILE A 72 -5.89 5.53 -13.96
C ILE A 72 -5.13 6.50 -14.86
N GLU A 73 -4.78 6.08 -16.08
CA GLU A 73 -4.09 6.93 -17.08
C GLU A 73 -4.95 8.13 -17.47
N LYS A 74 -6.26 7.90 -17.70
CA LYS A 74 -7.21 8.97 -17.96
C LYS A 74 -7.28 9.94 -16.77
N LYS A 75 -7.27 9.44 -15.53
CA LYS A 75 -7.26 10.32 -14.36
C LYS A 75 -5.96 11.14 -14.29
N PHE A 76 -4.81 10.53 -14.52
CA PHE A 76 -3.53 11.23 -14.56
C PHE A 76 -3.46 12.34 -15.61
N SER A 77 -4.05 12.15 -16.80
CA SER A 77 -4.07 13.21 -17.82
C SER A 77 -4.93 14.43 -17.42
N THR A 78 -5.78 14.30 -16.40
CA THR A 78 -6.56 15.42 -15.84
C THR A 78 -5.87 16.14 -14.69
N LEU A 79 -4.81 15.56 -14.13
CA LEU A 79 -4.04 16.18 -13.05
C LEU A 79 -3.00 17.13 -13.68
N LYS A 80 -2.88 18.32 -13.11
CA LYS A 80 -1.89 19.32 -13.53
C LYS A 80 -0.63 19.24 -12.67
#